data_AF-M5G875-F1
#
_entry.id   AF-M5G875-F1
#
_cell.length_a   1.000
_cell.length_b   1.000
_cell.length_c   1.000
_cell.angle_alpha   90.00
_cell.angle_beta   90.00
_cell.angle_gamma   90.00
#
_symmetry.space_group_name_H-M   'P 1'
#
loop_
_entity.id
_entity.type
_entity.pdbx_description
1 polymer ?
#
loop_
_entity_poly.entity_id
_entity_poly.type
_entity_poly.pdbx_seq_one_letter_code
_entity_poly.pdbx_strand_id
1 'polypeptide(L)'
;ALRELSRAITNAMCSERTRLSATACDLLATIVPRLGDRFDSHLTLFMPEVLKLCTRTNKLFIARAQKTLGVIVTHTKLVSVIYYLREAVKDKSHTLRIAAADAVLLCLKDYEPKTLRTKIEDIESIVGTTATDSNPEVRKISKQMFEMYKKQFPDRVD
;
A
#
# COMPACT_ATOMS: atom_id res chain seq x y z
N ALA A 1 5.37 23.95 0.43
CA ALA A 1 6.54 23.15 0.00
C ALA A 1 6.15 21.77 -0.59
N LEU A 2 5.97 20.69 0.18
CA LEU A 2 5.77 19.35 -0.40
C LEU A 2 4.51 19.25 -1.29
N ARG A 3 3.40 19.84 -0.83
CA ARG A 3 2.16 19.92 -1.62
C ARG A 3 2.34 20.65 -2.95
N GLU A 4 3.08 21.76 -2.98
CA GLU A 4 3.34 22.53 -4.22
C GLU A 4 4.22 21.75 -5.20
N LEU A 5 5.18 20.98 -4.68
CA LEU A 5 6.08 20.14 -5.48
C LEU A 5 5.46 18.79 -5.87
N SER A 6 4.30 18.41 -5.30
CA SER A 6 3.68 17.10 -5.49
C SER A 6 3.59 16.69 -6.95
N ARG A 7 3.07 17.57 -7.83
CA ARG A 7 2.95 17.31 -9.27
C ARG A 7 4.29 17.05 -9.95
N ALA A 8 5.33 17.80 -9.59
CA ALA A 8 6.66 17.61 -10.15
C ALA A 8 7.27 16.27 -9.70
N ILE A 9 7.07 15.92 -8.42
CA ILE A 9 7.56 14.68 -7.84
C ILE A 9 6.83 13.48 -8.44
N THR A 10 5.50 13.50 -8.53
CA THR A 10 4.71 12.40 -9.11
C THR A 10 5.04 12.20 -10.59
N ASN A 11 5.19 13.29 -11.37
CA ASN A 11 5.64 13.20 -12.76
C ASN A 11 7.05 12.59 -12.87
N ALA A 12 7.97 12.94 -11.97
CA ALA A 12 9.30 12.37 -11.93
C ALA A 12 9.26 10.87 -11.58
N MET A 13 8.44 10.47 -10.60
CA MET A 13 8.22 9.07 -10.22
C MET A 13 7.71 8.22 -11.39
N CYS A 14 6.78 8.75 -12.18
CA CYS A 14 6.21 8.09 -13.36
C CYS A 14 7.05 8.21 -14.64
N SER A 15 8.23 8.84 -14.58
CA SER A 15 9.08 9.01 -15.75
C SER A 15 9.67 7.69 -16.25
N GLU A 16 9.72 7.51 -17.57
CA GLU A 16 10.45 6.40 -18.22
C GLU A 16 11.97 6.48 -17.98
N ARG A 17 12.49 7.66 -17.59
CA ARG A 17 13.89 7.84 -17.21
C ARG A 17 14.12 7.18 -15.86
N THR A 18 14.65 5.96 -15.89
CA THR A 18 14.84 5.09 -14.71
C THR A 18 15.53 5.77 -13.53
N ARG A 19 16.59 6.56 -13.77
CA ARG A 19 17.30 7.31 -12.72
C ARG A 19 16.43 8.39 -12.08
N LEU A 20 15.68 9.15 -12.88
CA LEU A 20 14.79 10.20 -12.39
C LEU A 20 13.66 9.60 -11.54
N SER A 21 13.04 8.53 -12.03
CA SER A 21 12.01 7.79 -11.29
C SER A 21 12.55 7.23 -9.98
N ALA A 22 13.75 6.63 -9.99
CA ALA A 22 14.39 6.13 -8.77
C ALA A 22 14.63 7.25 -7.75
N THR A 23 15.24 8.36 -8.17
CA THR A 23 15.51 9.50 -7.27
C THR A 23 14.22 10.08 -6.67
N ALA A 24 13.13 10.13 -7.43
CA ALA A 24 11.85 10.63 -6.93
C ALA A 24 11.21 9.67 -5.91
N CYS A 25 11.31 8.36 -6.12
CA CYS A 25 10.86 7.37 -5.12
C CYS A 25 11.74 7.39 -3.86
N ASP A 26 13.06 7.54 -4.00
CA ASP A 26 14.00 7.64 -2.86
C ASP A 26 13.77 8.91 -2.04
N LEU A 27 13.38 10.01 -2.70
CA LEU A 27 12.95 11.23 -2.02
C LEU A 27 11.74 10.96 -1.13
N LEU A 28 10.70 10.27 -1.63
CA LEU A 28 9.56 9.87 -0.80
C LEU A 28 9.98 8.97 0.34
N ALA A 29 10.83 7.98 0.07
CA ALA A 29 11.33 7.07 1.11
C ALA A 29 12.10 7.80 2.23
N THR A 30 12.66 8.98 1.93
CA THR A 30 13.35 9.85 2.90
C THR A 30 12.40 10.79 3.64
N ILE A 31 11.39 11.33 2.95
CA ILE A 31 10.46 12.33 3.51
C ILE A 31 9.39 11.68 4.39
N VAL A 32 8.84 10.55 3.94
CA VAL A 32 7.74 9.85 4.60
C VAL A 32 8.04 9.52 6.07
N PRO A 33 9.20 8.93 6.43
CA PRO A 33 9.56 8.68 7.83
C PRO A 33 9.63 9.94 8.69
N ARG A 34 10.00 11.09 8.11
CA ARG A 34 10.13 12.37 8.83
C ARG A 34 8.79 13.06 9.05
N LEU A 35 7.82 12.80 8.15
CA LEU A 35 6.48 13.35 8.27
C LEU A 35 5.59 12.48 9.16
N GLY A 36 5.76 11.16 9.14
CA GLY A 36 4.94 10.24 9.92
C GLY A 36 3.45 10.44 9.64
N ASP A 37 2.69 10.72 10.68
CA ASP A 37 1.25 11.00 10.65
C ASP A 37 0.87 12.22 9.79
N ARG A 38 1.71 13.28 9.76
CA ARG A 38 1.48 14.49 8.95
C ARG A 38 1.45 14.21 7.44
N PHE A 39 1.91 13.03 7.02
CA PHE A 39 1.81 12.59 5.63
C PHE A 39 0.36 12.38 5.17
N ASP A 40 -0.63 12.24 6.07
CA ASP A 40 -2.03 11.98 5.70
C ASP A 40 -2.58 13.03 4.73
N SER A 41 -2.28 14.30 4.98
CA SER A 41 -2.66 15.43 4.10
C SER A 41 -2.02 15.41 2.70
N HIS A 42 -1.08 14.50 2.45
CA HIS A 42 -0.36 14.29 1.19
C HIS A 42 -0.66 12.92 0.57
N LEU A 43 -1.30 12.02 1.32
CA LEU A 43 -1.59 10.65 0.92
C LEU A 43 -2.46 10.61 -0.34
N THR A 44 -3.43 11.51 -0.44
CA THR A 44 -4.29 11.70 -1.62
C THR A 44 -3.53 12.09 -2.89
N LEU A 45 -2.35 12.71 -2.75
CA LEU A 45 -1.52 13.16 -3.88
C LEU A 45 -0.56 12.07 -4.37
N PHE A 46 -0.03 11.26 -3.45
CA PHE A 46 1.03 10.29 -3.76
C PHE A 46 0.53 8.86 -3.90
N MET A 47 -0.47 8.43 -3.11
CA MET A 47 -0.92 7.02 -3.12
C MET A 47 -1.44 6.56 -4.48
N PRO A 48 -2.30 7.31 -5.20
CA PRO A 48 -2.76 6.87 -6.52
C PRO A 48 -1.60 6.65 -7.50
N GLU A 49 -0.58 7.51 -7.46
CA GLU A 49 0.56 7.43 -8.38
C GLU A 49 1.51 6.30 -8.00
N VAL A 50 1.73 6.04 -6.70
CA VAL A 50 2.49 4.86 -6.24
C VAL A 50 1.79 3.56 -6.69
N LEU A 51 0.48 3.46 -6.51
CA LEU A 51 -0.30 2.29 -6.93
C LEU A 51 -0.27 2.12 -8.45
N LYS A 52 -0.35 3.20 -9.21
CA LYS A 52 -0.20 3.20 -10.67
C LYS A 52 1.19 2.70 -11.09
N LEU A 53 2.25 2.98 -10.34
CA LEU A 53 3.57 2.41 -10.65
C LEU A 53 3.63 0.89 -10.45
N CYS A 54 2.82 0.33 -9.55
CA CYS A 54 2.72 -1.12 -9.38
C CYS A 54 2.05 -1.83 -10.57
N THR A 55 1.35 -1.11 -11.46
CA THR A 55 0.73 -1.71 -12.67
C THR A 55 1.66 -1.72 -13.88
N ARG A 56 2.85 -1.13 -13.77
CA ARG A 56 3.84 -1.05 -14.86
C ARG A 56 4.36 -2.44 -15.22
N THR A 57 4.79 -2.64 -16.46
CA THR A 57 5.33 -3.93 -16.94
C THR A 57 6.79 -4.16 -16.55
N ASN A 58 7.53 -3.10 -16.24
CA ASN A 58 8.95 -3.18 -15.92
C ASN A 58 9.14 -3.57 -14.44
N LYS A 59 9.72 -4.76 -14.21
CA LYS A 59 10.00 -5.32 -12.87
C LYS A 59 10.72 -4.36 -11.94
N LEU A 60 11.64 -3.54 -12.45
CA LEU A 60 12.39 -2.58 -11.66
C LEU A 60 11.49 -1.44 -11.14
N PHE A 61 10.52 -0.99 -11.94
CA PHE A 61 9.55 0.01 -11.50
C PHE A 61 8.58 -0.57 -10.49
N ILE A 62 8.08 -1.79 -10.72
CA ILE A 62 7.20 -2.49 -9.77
C ILE A 62 7.89 -2.65 -8.41
N ALA A 63 9.13 -3.16 -8.38
CA ALA A 63 9.88 -3.38 -7.15
C ALA A 63 10.11 -2.06 -6.38
N ARG A 64 10.40 -0.96 -7.09
CA ARG A 64 10.54 0.37 -6.49
C ARG A 64 9.21 0.89 -5.92
N ALA A 65 8.12 0.69 -6.64
CA ALA A 65 6.79 1.10 -6.20
C ALA A 65 6.36 0.33 -4.95
N GLN A 66 6.55 -0.98 -4.93
CA GLN A 66 6.28 -1.84 -3.77
C GLN A 66 7.09 -1.41 -2.54
N LYS A 67 8.39 -1.12 -2.72
CA LYS A 67 9.23 -0.59 -1.64
C LYS A 67 8.71 0.76 -1.12
N THR A 68 8.33 1.66 -2.02
CA THR A 68 7.80 2.99 -1.66
C THR A 68 6.48 2.86 -0.90
N LEU A 69 5.58 1.98 -1.36
CA LEU A 69 4.32 1.67 -0.71
C LEU A 69 4.55 1.11 0.71
N GLY A 70 5.48 0.17 0.86
CA GLY A 70 5.87 -0.36 2.16
C GLY A 70 6.39 0.72 3.11
N VAL A 71 7.23 1.63 2.62
CA VAL A 71 7.74 2.76 3.44
C VAL A 71 6.59 3.65 3.92
N ILE A 72 5.62 3.97 3.06
CA ILE A 72 4.42 4.74 3.42
C ILE A 72 3.64 4.00 4.52
N VAL A 73 3.31 2.73 4.32
CA VAL A 73 2.52 1.96 5.28
C VAL A 73 3.22 1.86 6.63
N THR A 74 4.49 1.46 6.66
CA THR A 74 5.23 1.19 7.91
C THR A 74 5.48 2.45 8.73
N HIS A 75 5.80 3.58 8.09
CA HIS A 75 6.22 4.77 8.83
C HIS A 75 5.09 5.75 9.15
N THR A 76 4.02 5.77 8.35
CA THR A 76 2.91 6.71 8.59
C THR A 76 1.86 6.12 9.53
N LYS A 77 1.69 4.79 9.51
CA LYS A 77 0.67 4.06 10.26
C LYS A 77 -0.76 4.60 10.10
N LEU A 78 -1.06 5.18 8.93
CA LEU A 78 -2.33 5.85 8.65
C LEU A 78 -3.38 4.86 8.17
N VAL A 79 -4.52 4.78 8.85
CA VAL A 79 -5.63 3.89 8.45
C VAL A 79 -6.29 4.31 7.15
N SER A 80 -6.14 5.58 6.75
CA SER A 80 -6.62 6.09 5.47
C SER A 80 -6.01 5.36 4.26
N VAL A 81 -4.84 4.72 4.40
CA VAL A 81 -4.26 3.87 3.33
C VAL A 81 -5.16 2.68 2.98
N ILE A 82 -5.91 2.13 3.93
CA ILE A 82 -6.75 0.94 3.74
C ILE A 82 -7.80 1.17 2.66
N TYR A 83 -8.34 2.39 2.56
CA TYR A 83 -9.30 2.77 1.51
C TYR A 83 -8.69 2.58 0.10
N TYR A 84 -7.46 3.04 -0.11
CA TYR A 84 -6.77 2.91 -1.40
C TYR A 84 -6.42 1.45 -1.71
N LEU A 85 -6.01 0.70 -0.68
CA LEU A 85 -5.65 -0.71 -0.82
C LEU A 85 -6.86 -1.58 -1.16
N ARG A 86 -8.03 -1.27 -0.58
CA ARG A 86 -9.29 -1.97 -0.87
C ARG A 86 -9.67 -1.93 -2.35
N GLU A 87 -9.47 -0.78 -2.99
CA GLU A 87 -9.75 -0.66 -4.42
C GLU A 87 -8.64 -1.29 -5.25
N ALA A 88 -7.38 -1.19 -4.81
CA ALA A 88 -6.24 -1.78 -5.51
C ALA A 88 -6.26 -3.31 -5.58
N VAL A 89 -6.77 -4.00 -4.54
CA VAL A 89 -6.90 -5.47 -4.57
C VAL A 89 -7.97 -5.98 -5.54
N LYS A 90 -8.80 -5.10 -6.12
CA LYS A 90 -9.79 -5.46 -7.15
C LYS A 90 -9.29 -5.18 -8.57
N ASP A 91 -8.09 -4.63 -8.72
CA ASP A 91 -7.58 -4.20 -10.02
C ASP A 91 -7.30 -5.39 -10.96
N LYS A 92 -7.39 -5.17 -12.27
CA LYS A 92 -7.08 -6.19 -13.28
C LYS A 92 -5.62 -6.64 -13.23
N SER A 93 -4.71 -5.74 -12.82
CA SER A 93 -3.28 -6.00 -12.71
C SER A 93 -2.94 -6.85 -11.50
N HIS A 94 -2.46 -8.07 -11.75
CA HIS A 94 -2.03 -8.97 -10.68
C HIS A 94 -0.85 -8.41 -9.85
N THR A 95 0.05 -7.63 -10.46
CA THR A 95 1.19 -7.03 -9.74
C THR A 95 0.74 -5.98 -8.74
N LEU A 96 -0.31 -5.20 -9.08
CA LEU A 96 -0.93 -4.27 -8.16
C LEU A 96 -1.68 -5.00 -7.05
N ARG A 97 -2.46 -6.04 -7.37
CA ARG A 97 -3.15 -6.83 -6.34
C ARG A 97 -2.19 -7.46 -5.33
N ILE A 98 -1.06 -7.99 -5.79
CA ILE A 98 0.01 -8.51 -4.92
C ILE A 98 0.56 -7.39 -4.03
N ALA A 99 0.96 -6.25 -4.62
CA ALA A 99 1.51 -5.12 -3.87
C ALA A 99 0.53 -4.58 -2.81
N ALA A 100 -0.77 -4.54 -3.15
CA ALA A 100 -1.81 -4.09 -2.24
C ALA A 100 -2.06 -5.09 -1.11
N ALA A 101 -2.14 -6.38 -1.41
CA ALA A 101 -2.28 -7.43 -0.40
C ALA A 101 -1.10 -7.44 0.59
N ASP A 102 0.14 -7.33 0.09
CA ASP A 102 1.34 -7.22 0.93
C ASP A 102 1.29 -5.98 1.82
N ALA A 103 0.85 -4.84 1.29
CA ALA A 103 0.69 -3.61 2.06
C ALA A 103 -0.36 -3.75 3.18
N VAL A 104 -1.47 -4.45 2.94
CA VAL A 104 -2.47 -4.73 3.98
C VAL A 104 -1.92 -5.69 5.03
N LEU A 105 -1.16 -6.70 4.61
CA LEU A 105 -0.47 -7.60 5.54
C LEU A 105 0.50 -6.84 6.45
N LEU A 106 1.21 -5.83 5.93
CA LEU A 106 2.06 -4.95 6.74
C LEU A 106 1.22 -4.12 7.72
N CYS A 107 0.07 -3.58 7.30
CA CYS A 107 -0.85 -2.90 8.21
C CYS A 107 -1.26 -3.82 9.38
N LEU A 108 -1.67 -5.05 9.07
CA LEU A 108 -2.04 -6.08 10.06
C LEU A 108 -0.89 -6.56 10.96
N LYS A 109 0.37 -6.26 10.63
CA LYS A 109 1.53 -6.58 11.48
C LYS A 109 1.92 -5.41 12.36
N ASP A 110 1.89 -4.20 11.82
CA ASP A 110 2.56 -3.04 12.43
C ASP A 110 1.61 -2.05 13.12
N TYR A 111 0.31 -2.09 12.80
CA TYR A 111 -0.67 -1.12 13.30
C TYR A 111 -1.32 -1.64 14.58
N GLU A 112 -1.73 -0.70 15.44
CA GLU A 112 -2.44 -1.06 16.66
C GLU A 112 -3.85 -1.61 16.34
N PRO A 113 -4.29 -2.70 16.99
CA PRO A 113 -5.61 -3.30 16.73
C PRO A 113 -6.78 -2.34 16.88
N LYS A 114 -6.71 -1.41 17.85
CA LYS A 114 -7.76 -0.39 18.07
C LYS A 114 -7.93 0.52 16.85
N THR A 115 -6.81 0.90 16.24
CA THR A 115 -6.75 1.77 15.07
C THR A 115 -7.30 1.05 13.84
N LEU A 116 -6.93 -0.21 13.63
CA LEU A 116 -7.44 -1.04 12.55
C LEU A 116 -8.94 -1.38 12.70
N ARG A 117 -9.45 -1.50 13.93
CA ARG A 117 -10.88 -1.78 14.18
C ARG A 117 -11.81 -0.74 13.55
N THR A 118 -11.35 0.50 13.35
CA THR A 118 -12.13 1.55 12.67
C THR A 118 -12.39 1.27 11.19
N LYS A 119 -11.62 0.37 10.57
CA LYS A 119 -11.72 -0.05 9.17
C LYS A 119 -11.84 -1.57 9.02
N ILE A 120 -12.39 -2.23 10.05
CA ILE A 120 -12.45 -3.69 10.12
C ILE A 120 -13.24 -4.30 8.95
N GLU A 121 -14.36 -3.68 8.55
CA GLU A 121 -15.19 -4.16 7.43
C GLU A 121 -14.44 -4.06 6.08
N ASP A 122 -13.65 -3.01 5.89
CA ASP A 122 -12.80 -2.87 4.70
C ASP A 122 -11.71 -3.95 4.69
N ILE A 123 -11.12 -4.27 5.85
CA ILE A 123 -10.11 -5.33 6.00
C ILE A 123 -10.71 -6.71 5.73
N GLU A 124 -11.87 -7.02 6.30
CA GLU A 124 -12.60 -8.27 6.06
C GLU A 124 -12.98 -8.41 4.57
N SER A 125 -13.45 -7.33 3.96
CA SER A 125 -13.74 -7.25 2.52
C SER A 125 -12.49 -7.54 1.68
N ILE A 126 -11.33 -6.98 2.05
CA ILE A 126 -10.05 -7.25 1.38
C ILE A 126 -9.70 -8.73 1.52
N VAL A 127 -9.68 -9.28 2.74
CA VAL A 127 -9.31 -10.68 3.00
C VAL A 127 -10.21 -11.64 2.21
N GLY A 128 -11.53 -11.41 2.20
CA GLY A 128 -12.47 -12.22 1.43
C GLY A 128 -12.22 -12.14 -0.08
N THR A 129 -11.96 -10.94 -0.60
CA THR A 129 -11.66 -10.73 -2.02
C THR A 129 -10.35 -11.42 -2.42
N THR A 130 -9.29 -11.28 -1.63
CA THR A 130 -7.96 -11.84 -1.94
C THR A 130 -7.88 -13.35 -1.72
N ALA A 131 -8.75 -13.92 -0.87
CA ALA A 131 -8.76 -15.37 -0.61
C ALA A 131 -9.18 -16.19 -1.83
N THR A 132 -10.05 -15.62 -2.67
CA THR A 132 -10.57 -16.25 -3.89
C THR A 132 -9.92 -15.71 -5.17
N ASP A 133 -8.84 -14.93 -5.04
CA ASP A 133 -8.15 -14.32 -6.19
C ASP A 133 -7.70 -15.38 -7.20
N SER A 134 -7.70 -15.07 -8.49
CA SER A 134 -7.22 -15.96 -9.55
C SER A 134 -5.72 -16.23 -9.45
N ASN A 135 -4.93 -15.29 -8.90
CA ASN A 135 -3.49 -15.40 -8.75
C ASN A 135 -3.11 -16.17 -7.46
N PRO A 136 -2.29 -17.24 -7.55
CA PRO A 136 -1.91 -18.04 -6.38
C PRO A 136 -1.07 -17.28 -5.34
N GLU A 137 -0.27 -16.29 -5.75
CA GLU A 137 0.54 -15.51 -4.81
C GLU A 137 -0.34 -14.58 -3.97
N VAL A 138 -1.37 -13.97 -4.58
CA VAL A 138 -2.36 -13.17 -3.84
C VAL A 138 -3.08 -14.04 -2.80
N ARG A 139 -3.51 -15.25 -3.17
CA ARG A 139 -4.14 -16.19 -2.22
C ARG A 139 -3.19 -16.59 -1.09
N LYS A 140 -1.90 -16.77 -1.37
CA LYS A 140 -0.89 -17.08 -0.36
C LYS A 140 -0.72 -15.94 0.65
N ILE A 141 -0.64 -14.70 0.18
CA ILE A 141 -0.60 -13.51 1.04
C ILE A 141 -1.91 -13.40 1.84
N SER A 142 -3.06 -13.63 1.20
CA SER A 142 -4.36 -13.62 1.86
C SER A 142 -4.47 -14.59 3.02
N LYS A 143 -3.86 -15.78 2.92
CA LYS A 143 -3.79 -16.72 4.05
C LYS A 143 -3.01 -16.13 5.21
N GLN A 144 -1.86 -15.51 4.95
CA GLN A 144 -1.08 -14.84 5.99
C GLN A 144 -1.84 -13.65 6.61
N MET A 145 -2.58 -12.90 5.79
CA MET A 145 -3.46 -11.83 6.27
C MET A 145 -4.53 -12.37 7.21
N PHE A 146 -5.18 -13.48 6.84
CA PHE A 146 -6.21 -14.09 7.68
C PHE A 146 -5.65 -14.60 9.01
N GLU A 147 -4.49 -15.25 9.01
CA GLU A 147 -3.84 -15.68 10.26
C GLU A 147 -3.49 -14.49 11.17
N MET A 148 -2.97 -13.40 10.59
CA MET A 148 -2.70 -12.18 11.36
C MET A 148 -3.98 -11.51 11.87
N TYR A 149 -5.03 -11.50 11.05
CA TYR A 149 -6.35 -10.98 11.40
C TYR A 149 -6.93 -11.74 12.61
N LYS A 150 -6.93 -13.08 12.58
CA LYS A 150 -7.39 -13.90 13.71
C LYS A 150 -6.65 -13.60 15.00
N LYS A 151 -5.32 -13.42 14.90
CA LYS A 151 -4.48 -13.10 16.05
C LYS A 151 -4.83 -11.75 16.67
N GLN A 152 -5.18 -10.75 15.86
CA GLN A 152 -5.51 -9.41 16.35
C GLN A 152 -6.98 -9.25 16.78
N PHE A 153 -7.90 -9.99 16.15
CA PHE A 153 -9.35 -9.87 16.33
C PHE A 153 -10.00 -11.25 16.55
N PRO A 154 -9.65 -11.96 17.63
CA PRO A 154 -10.20 -13.29 17.89
C PRO A 154 -11.72 -13.27 18.08
N ASP A 155 -12.29 -12.14 18.52
CA ASP A 155 -13.73 -11.92 18.73
C ASP A 155 -14.56 -11.85 17.44
N ARG A 156 -13.91 -11.88 16.27
CA ARG A 156 -14.55 -11.69 14.96
C ARG A 156 -14.46 -12.93 14.06
N VAL A 157 -13.98 -14.05 14.59
CA VAL A 157 -13.63 -15.26 13.81
C VAL A 157 -14.64 -16.40 14.02
N ASP A 158 -15.61 -16.21 14.91
CA ASP A 158 -16.70 -17.16 15.19
C ASP A 158 -17.88 -17.03 14.21
#